data_AF-T0ZST7-F1
#
_entry.id   AF-T0ZST7-F1
#
_cell.length_a   1.000
_cell.length_b   1.000
_cell.length_c   1.000
_cell.angle_alpha   90.00
_cell.angle_beta   90.00
_cell.angle_gamma   90.00
#
_symmetry.space_group_name_H-M   'P 1'
#
loop_
_entity.id
_entity.type
_entity.pdbx_description
1 polymer ?
#
loop_
_entity_poly.entity_id
_entity_poly.type
_entity_poly.pdbx_seq_one_letter_code
_entity_poly.pdbx_strand_id
1 'polypeptide(L)'
;MSRWKIVAIIVVVLVVAIIGYRIVHRPTGFQRGKGEDAPIPVTVVPATRENVPVYLTALGTVSALNTVTVVPQATGQLVSVNFKEGKEIKKGDVIAQIDPRTYQAAVEQAQGKLAQDQALLSAAKYLASSYENLGKKQYVAAQTLQAQEQTVRQYQAAVLADKAALDSARVQLGTPPSARRSMAWPGCAWWTSAT
;
A
#
# COMPACT_ATOMS: atom_id res chain seq x y z
N MET A 1 90.46 -45.83 -99.48
CA MET A 1 89.65 -45.63 -98.24
C MET A 1 88.75 -44.43 -98.44
N SER A 2 87.43 -44.61 -98.30
CA SER A 2 86.41 -43.68 -98.83
C SER A 2 86.19 -42.44 -97.95
N ARG A 3 86.27 -41.26 -98.58
CA ARG A 3 86.21 -39.91 -97.98
C ARG A 3 84.89 -39.62 -97.22
N TRP A 4 83.84 -40.42 -97.42
CA TRP A 4 82.55 -40.32 -96.72
C TRP A 4 82.67 -40.64 -95.21
N LYS A 5 83.45 -41.66 -94.82
CA LYS A 5 83.53 -42.04 -93.40
C LYS A 5 84.06 -40.92 -92.50
N ILE A 6 84.94 -40.07 -93.03
CA ILE A 6 85.48 -38.90 -92.31
C ILE A 6 84.41 -37.81 -92.15
N VAL A 7 83.60 -37.56 -93.18
CA VAL A 7 82.49 -36.60 -93.12
C VAL A 7 81.43 -37.04 -92.10
N ALA A 8 81.12 -38.33 -92.03
CA ALA A 8 80.17 -38.86 -91.06
C ALA A 8 80.64 -38.68 -89.61
N ILE A 9 81.94 -38.87 -89.33
CA ILE A 9 82.49 -38.70 -87.97
C ILE A 9 82.47 -37.22 -87.56
N ILE A 10 82.83 -36.30 -88.46
CA ILE A 10 82.82 -34.86 -88.16
C ILE A 10 81.39 -34.37 -87.88
N VAL A 11 80.40 -34.84 -88.64
CA VAL A 11 78.99 -34.49 -88.40
C VAL A 11 78.50 -35.01 -87.05
N VAL A 12 78.87 -36.24 -86.67
CA VAL A 12 78.48 -36.81 -85.36
C VAL A 12 79.11 -36.01 -84.22
N VAL A 13 80.39 -35.62 -84.33
CA VAL A 13 81.06 -34.81 -83.29
C VAL A 13 80.42 -33.42 -83.18
N LEU A 14 80.05 -32.79 -84.30
CA LEU A 14 79.34 -31.50 -84.30
C LEU A 14 77.95 -31.59 -83.65
N VAL A 15 77.20 -32.66 -83.93
CA VAL A 15 75.87 -32.87 -83.34
C VAL A 15 75.96 -33.08 -81.83
N VAL A 16 76.93 -33.85 -81.35
CA VAL A 16 77.14 -34.06 -79.90
C VAL A 16 77.56 -32.76 -79.20
N ALA A 17 78.41 -31.94 -79.82
CA ALA A 17 78.79 -30.64 -79.27
C ALA A 17 77.61 -29.65 -79.17
N ILE A 18 76.74 -29.63 -80.19
CA ILE A 18 75.54 -28.76 -80.22
C ILE A 18 74.52 -29.19 -79.15
N ILE A 19 74.32 -30.50 -78.96
CA ILE A 19 73.41 -31.04 -77.94
C ILE A 19 73.95 -30.75 -76.52
N GLY A 20 75.25 -30.92 -76.30
CA GLY A 20 75.89 -30.59 -75.03
C GLY A 20 75.75 -29.11 -74.67
N TYR A 21 75.94 -28.22 -75.65
CA TYR A 21 75.77 -26.77 -75.46
C TYR A 21 74.33 -26.39 -75.08
N ARG A 22 73.32 -27.03 -75.69
CA ARG A 22 71.88 -26.78 -75.44
C ARG A 22 71.39 -27.29 -74.08
N ILE A 23 72.04 -28.28 -73.48
CA ILE A 23 71.69 -28.80 -72.15
C ILE A 23 72.27 -27.92 -71.04
N VAL A 24 73.48 -27.38 -71.25
CA VAL A 24 74.17 -26.53 -70.25
C VAL A 24 73.64 -25.08 -70.24
N HIS A 25 73.19 -24.55 -71.38
CA HIS A 25 72.70 -23.15 -71.49
C HIS A 25 71.17 -23.04 -71.53
N ARG A 26 70.43 -23.82 -70.71
CA ARG A 26 68.99 -23.58 -70.53
C ARG A 26 68.79 -22.31 -69.69
N PRO A 27 68.22 -21.22 -70.23
CA PRO A 27 67.89 -20.06 -69.42
C PRO A 27 66.80 -20.45 -68.41
N THR A 28 67.12 -20.34 -67.13
CA THR A 28 66.17 -20.44 -66.02
C THR A 28 65.16 -19.31 -66.12
N GLY A 29 64.05 -19.55 -66.81
CA GLY A 29 62.88 -18.69 -66.78
C GLY A 29 62.30 -18.67 -65.37
N PHE A 30 62.20 -17.47 -64.79
CA PHE A 30 61.56 -17.22 -63.50
C PHE A 30 60.14 -17.81 -63.48
N GLN A 31 59.92 -18.76 -62.56
CA GLN A 31 58.59 -19.24 -62.22
C GLN A 31 57.82 -18.12 -61.56
N ARG A 32 56.83 -17.59 -62.28
CA ARG A 32 55.78 -16.75 -61.71
C ARG A 32 55.06 -17.58 -60.65
N GLY A 33 55.28 -17.26 -59.38
CA GLY A 33 54.61 -17.90 -58.26
C GLY A 33 53.10 -17.84 -58.45
N LYS A 34 52.48 -19.02 -58.50
CA LYS A 34 51.09 -19.20 -58.08
C LYS A 34 51.04 -18.90 -56.59
N GLY A 35 50.75 -17.64 -56.25
CA GLY A 35 50.18 -17.31 -54.95
C GLY A 35 48.70 -17.68 -55.02
N GLU A 36 48.29 -18.65 -54.21
CA GLU A 36 46.89 -18.98 -53.97
C GLU A 36 46.19 -17.77 -53.33
N ASP A 37 45.60 -16.90 -54.14
CA ASP A 37 44.44 -16.09 -53.74
C ASP A 37 43.19 -16.98 -53.88
N ALA A 38 43.15 -18.08 -53.12
CA ALA A 38 41.90 -18.76 -52.87
C ALA A 38 41.19 -17.96 -51.76
N PRO A 39 40.10 -17.23 -52.03
CA PRO A 39 39.38 -16.50 -51.00
C PRO A 39 38.96 -17.50 -49.92
N ILE A 40 39.47 -17.31 -48.72
CA ILE A 40 39.18 -18.16 -47.56
C ILE A 40 37.68 -18.00 -47.29
N PRO A 41 36.86 -19.06 -47.43
CA PRO A 41 35.43 -18.94 -47.24
C PRO A 41 35.14 -18.62 -45.77
N VAL A 42 34.65 -17.41 -45.53
CA VAL A 42 34.17 -16.96 -44.22
C VAL A 42 32.66 -16.97 -44.24
N THR A 43 32.07 -17.56 -43.20
CA THR A 43 30.62 -17.54 -43.04
C THR A 43 30.24 -16.21 -42.40
N VAL A 44 29.46 -15.39 -43.11
CA VAL A 44 28.95 -14.11 -42.61
C VAL A 44 27.44 -14.19 -42.43
N VAL A 45 26.92 -13.54 -41.40
CA VAL A 45 25.48 -13.40 -41.13
C VAL A 45 25.15 -11.90 -41.04
N PRO A 46 24.12 -11.41 -41.76
CA PRO A 46 23.73 -10.00 -41.71
C PRO A 46 23.14 -9.65 -40.33
N ALA A 47 23.70 -8.63 -39.67
CA ALA A 47 23.19 -8.13 -38.40
C ALA A 47 21.85 -7.41 -38.62
N THR A 48 20.78 -7.97 -38.06
CA THR A 48 19.43 -7.37 -38.11
C THR A 48 19.14 -6.72 -36.76
N ARG A 49 18.63 -5.49 -36.76
CA ARG A 49 18.21 -4.80 -35.54
C ARG A 49 16.79 -5.23 -35.20
N GLU A 50 16.64 -5.96 -34.11
CA GLU A 50 15.36 -6.35 -33.55
C GLU A 50 15.24 -5.84 -32.11
N ASN A 51 14.01 -5.60 -31.67
CA ASN A 51 13.76 -5.05 -30.34
C ASN A 51 13.83 -6.17 -29.30
N VAL A 52 14.99 -6.32 -28.65
CA VAL A 52 15.21 -7.35 -27.63
C VAL A 52 14.80 -6.78 -26.26
N PRO A 53 13.71 -7.27 -25.63
CA PRO A 53 13.33 -6.81 -24.32
C PRO A 53 14.39 -7.22 -23.29
N VAL A 54 14.95 -6.25 -22.60
CA VAL A 54 15.88 -6.48 -21.49
C VAL A 54 15.05 -6.66 -20.22
N TYR A 55 14.97 -7.89 -19.72
CA TYR A 55 14.29 -8.20 -18.47
C TYR A 55 15.24 -7.99 -17.28
N LEU A 56 14.93 -7.02 -16.42
CA LEU A 56 15.60 -6.87 -15.14
C LEU A 56 14.80 -7.62 -14.07
N THR A 57 15.26 -8.81 -13.71
CA THR A 57 14.65 -9.59 -12.62
C THR A 57 15.24 -9.13 -11.30
N ALA A 58 14.45 -8.43 -10.50
CA ALA A 58 14.84 -7.99 -9.17
C ALA A 58 14.00 -8.72 -8.11
N LEU A 59 14.63 -9.14 -7.02
CA LEU A 59 13.94 -9.69 -5.86
C LEU A 59 13.41 -8.53 -5.02
N GLY A 60 12.10 -8.34 -5.05
CA GLY A 60 11.39 -7.39 -4.21
C GLY A 60 10.62 -8.11 -3.10
N THR A 61 10.48 -7.48 -1.94
CA THR A 61 9.53 -7.92 -0.91
C THR A 61 8.25 -7.09 -1.05
N VAL A 62 7.10 -7.75 -0.93
CA VAL A 62 5.80 -7.07 -0.92
C VAL A 62 5.40 -6.90 0.55
N SER A 63 5.26 -5.65 0.98
CA SER A 63 4.68 -5.31 2.28
C SER A 63 3.25 -4.83 2.11
N ALA A 64 2.41 -5.08 3.13
CA ALA A 64 1.07 -4.52 3.16
C ALA A 64 1.15 -2.99 3.22
N LEU A 65 0.32 -2.29 2.43
CA LEU A 65 0.24 -0.83 2.43
C LEU A 65 -0.16 -0.27 3.81
N ASN A 66 -1.01 -1.00 4.54
CA ASN A 66 -1.43 -0.67 5.90
C ASN A 66 -1.61 -1.97 6.71
N THR A 67 -0.97 -2.04 7.87
CA THR A 67 -1.16 -3.11 8.85
C THR A 67 -1.88 -2.53 10.07
N VAL A 68 -3.04 -3.11 10.42
CA VAL A 68 -3.82 -2.67 11.58
C VAL A 68 -3.98 -3.84 12.55
N THR A 69 -3.46 -3.69 13.76
CA THR A 69 -3.69 -4.63 14.86
C THR A 69 -5.03 -4.30 15.51
N VAL A 70 -6.01 -5.20 15.40
CA VAL A 70 -7.33 -5.02 16.01
C VAL A 70 -7.28 -5.46 17.46
N VAL A 71 -7.48 -4.50 18.38
CA VAL A 71 -7.54 -4.74 19.83
C VAL A 71 -8.93 -4.32 20.34
N PRO A 72 -9.58 -5.10 21.22
CA PRO A 72 -10.85 -4.70 21.81
C PRO A 72 -10.67 -3.42 22.65
N GLN A 73 -11.55 -2.44 22.47
CA GLN A 73 -11.57 -1.20 23.27
C GLN A 73 -12.29 -1.36 24.62
N ALA A 74 -13.02 -2.46 24.77
CA ALA A 74 -13.86 -2.77 25.92
C ALA A 74 -13.45 -4.14 26.49
N THR A 75 -13.37 -4.25 27.82
CA THR A 75 -12.97 -5.48 28.51
C THR A 75 -14.20 -6.31 28.85
N GLY A 76 -14.26 -7.57 28.41
CA GLY A 76 -15.36 -8.45 28.78
C GLY A 76 -15.18 -9.87 28.27
N GLN A 77 -16.13 -10.73 28.64
CA GLN A 77 -16.18 -12.08 28.11
C GLN A 77 -16.57 -12.03 26.63
N LEU A 78 -15.80 -12.75 25.82
CA LEU A 78 -16.05 -12.85 24.40
C LEU A 78 -17.15 -13.90 24.16
N VAL A 79 -18.25 -13.48 23.55
CA VAL A 79 -19.43 -14.30 23.27
C VAL A 79 -19.23 -15.11 21.99
N SER A 80 -18.71 -14.46 20.94
CA SER A 80 -18.42 -15.14 19.67
C SER A 80 -17.32 -14.43 18.88
N VAL A 81 -16.53 -15.22 18.16
CA VAL A 81 -15.58 -14.76 17.12
C VAL A 81 -16.21 -15.08 15.77
N ASN A 82 -16.48 -14.06 14.96
CA ASN A 82 -17.30 -14.18 13.75
C ASN A 82 -16.48 -14.13 12.45
N PHE A 83 -15.16 -14.36 12.51
CA PHE A 83 -14.30 -14.40 11.31
C PHE A 83 -13.67 -15.78 11.10
N LYS A 84 -13.43 -16.11 9.83
CA LYS A 84 -12.63 -17.26 9.41
C LYS A 84 -11.26 -16.75 8.99
N GLU A 85 -10.21 -17.49 9.32
CA GLU A 85 -8.83 -17.18 8.93
C GLU A 85 -8.74 -17.05 7.39
N GLY A 86 -8.07 -15.99 6.92
CA GLY A 86 -7.90 -15.71 5.48
C GLY A 86 -9.10 -15.03 4.79
N LYS A 87 -10.20 -14.75 5.52
CA LYS A 87 -11.35 -14.01 4.95
C LYS A 87 -11.04 -12.52 4.85
N GLU A 88 -11.40 -11.91 3.72
CA GLU A 88 -11.38 -10.45 3.56
C GLU A 88 -12.47 -9.80 4.43
N ILE A 89 -12.09 -8.85 5.28
CA ILE A 89 -12.98 -8.17 6.23
C ILE A 89 -13.07 -6.70 5.83
N LYS A 90 -14.29 -6.17 5.75
CA LYS A 90 -14.52 -4.76 5.44
C LYS A 90 -14.60 -3.93 6.72
N LYS A 91 -14.33 -2.63 6.60
CA LYS A 91 -14.49 -1.70 7.72
C LYS A 91 -15.93 -1.70 8.21
N GLY A 92 -16.12 -1.99 9.50
CA GLY A 92 -17.44 -2.03 10.15
C GLY A 92 -18.02 -3.44 10.30
N ASP A 93 -17.38 -4.48 9.75
CA ASP A 93 -17.80 -5.85 9.98
C ASP A 93 -17.59 -6.25 11.46
N VAL A 94 -18.53 -7.01 12.00
CA VAL A 94 -18.46 -7.52 13.37
C VAL A 94 -17.50 -8.71 13.40
N ILE A 95 -16.30 -8.48 13.96
CA ILE A 95 -15.24 -9.48 14.05
C ILE A 95 -15.39 -10.34 15.31
N ALA A 96 -15.78 -9.70 16.43
CA ALA A 96 -15.99 -10.35 17.70
C ALA A 96 -17.11 -9.63 18.46
N GLN A 97 -17.91 -10.39 19.20
CA GLN A 97 -18.95 -9.86 20.07
C GLN A 97 -18.55 -10.06 21.54
N ILE A 98 -18.54 -8.97 22.29
CA ILE A 98 -18.35 -8.97 23.75
C ILE A 98 -19.74 -9.02 24.40
N ASP A 99 -19.87 -9.69 25.55
CA ASP A 99 -21.15 -9.76 26.28
C ASP A 99 -21.63 -8.33 26.62
N PRO A 100 -22.79 -7.89 26.09
CA PRO A 100 -23.26 -6.53 26.29
C PRO A 100 -23.95 -6.33 27.64
N ARG A 101 -24.27 -7.38 28.41
CA ARG A 101 -25.17 -7.28 29.59
C ARG A 101 -24.66 -6.29 30.64
N THR A 102 -23.37 -6.34 30.96
CA THR A 102 -22.76 -5.41 31.94
C THR A 102 -22.79 -3.96 31.44
N TYR A 103 -22.57 -3.76 30.14
CA TYR A 103 -22.60 -2.44 29.51
C TYR A 103 -24.03 -1.89 29.39
N GLN A 104 -25.01 -2.75 29.09
CA GLN A 104 -26.43 -2.40 29.07
C GLN A 104 -26.92 -2.00 30.46
N ALA A 105 -26.58 -2.77 31.50
CA ALA A 105 -26.90 -2.43 32.88
C ALA A 105 -26.32 -1.07 33.30
N ALA A 106 -25.10 -0.74 32.86
CA ALA A 106 -24.49 0.57 33.12
C ALA A 106 -25.25 1.72 32.42
N VAL A 107 -25.72 1.52 31.19
CA VAL A 107 -26.56 2.50 30.48
C VAL A 107 -27.90 2.69 31.20
N GLU A 108 -28.55 1.60 31.61
CA GLU A 108 -29.82 1.63 32.34
C GLU A 108 -29.68 2.34 33.69
N GLN A 109 -28.59 2.09 34.42
CA GLN A 109 -28.28 2.78 35.67
C GLN A 109 -28.13 4.30 35.45
N ALA A 110 -27.37 4.71 34.44
CA ALA A 110 -27.18 6.12 34.10
C ALA A 110 -28.50 6.78 33.66
N GLN A 111 -29.35 6.04 32.94
CA GLN A 111 -30.68 6.51 32.52
C GLN A 111 -31.62 6.67 33.71
N GLY A 112 -31.60 5.75 34.67
CA GLY A 112 -32.36 5.87 35.92
C GLY A 112 -31.96 7.10 36.73
N LYS A 113 -30.65 7.34 36.86
CA LYS A 113 -30.10 8.53 37.53
C LYS A 113 -30.56 9.83 36.85
N LEU A 114 -30.43 9.91 35.53
CA LEU A 114 -30.90 11.05 34.74
C LEU A 114 -32.41 11.29 34.90
N ALA A 115 -33.22 10.23 34.94
CA ALA A 115 -34.66 10.36 35.15
C ALA A 115 -34.99 10.88 36.55
N GLN A 116 -34.27 10.41 37.57
CA GLN A 116 -34.39 10.90 38.95
C GLN A 116 -34.07 12.40 39.04
N ASP A 117 -32.93 12.84 38.49
CA ASP A 117 -32.50 14.23 38.60
C ASP A 117 -33.34 15.18 37.73
N GLN A 118 -33.90 14.67 36.63
CA GLN A 118 -34.93 15.40 35.86
C GLN A 118 -36.22 15.60 36.66
N ALA A 119 -36.66 14.59 37.41
CA ALA A 119 -37.82 14.72 38.29
C ALA A 119 -37.55 15.76 39.40
N LEU A 120 -36.38 15.71 40.03
CA LEU A 120 -35.96 16.70 41.03
C LEU A 120 -35.90 18.12 40.45
N LEU A 121 -35.36 18.27 39.24
CA LEU A 121 -35.34 19.55 38.54
C LEU A 121 -36.75 20.08 38.28
N SER A 122 -37.68 19.21 37.86
CA SER A 122 -39.07 19.61 37.59
C SER A 122 -39.78 20.07 38.86
N ALA A 123 -39.56 19.38 39.98
CA ALA A 123 -40.11 19.75 41.28
C ALA A 123 -39.52 21.08 41.78
N ALA A 124 -38.21 21.27 41.66
CA ALA A 124 -37.54 22.51 42.04
C ALA A 124 -38.02 23.71 41.20
N LYS A 125 -38.23 23.52 39.89
CA LYS A 125 -38.79 24.55 39.00
C LYS A 125 -40.21 24.94 39.40
N TYR A 126 -41.05 23.95 39.73
CA TYR A 126 -42.41 24.21 40.20
C TYR A 126 -42.42 25.03 41.50
N LEU A 127 -41.59 24.66 42.47
CA LEU A 127 -41.43 25.42 43.71
C LEU A 127 -40.93 26.84 43.44
N ALA A 128 -39.87 27.01 42.65
CA ALA A 128 -39.35 28.33 42.31
C ALA A 128 -40.41 29.23 41.66
N SER A 129 -41.20 28.70 40.71
CA SER A 129 -42.30 29.45 40.09
C SER A 129 -43.40 29.84 41.08
N SER A 130 -43.67 28.98 42.07
CA SER A 130 -44.64 29.26 43.13
C SER A 130 -44.13 30.38 44.05
N TYR A 131 -42.85 30.36 44.44
CA TYR A 131 -42.22 31.41 45.25
C TYR A 131 -42.09 32.73 44.50
N GLU A 132 -41.87 32.72 43.19
CA GLU A 132 -41.89 33.93 42.36
C GLU A 132 -43.27 34.61 42.40
N ASN A 133 -44.35 33.83 42.28
CA ASN A 133 -45.72 34.35 42.36
C ASN A 133 -46.08 34.90 43.75
N LEU A 134 -45.58 34.28 44.82
CA LEU A 134 -45.75 34.77 46.20
C LEU A 134 -44.89 36.00 46.50
N GLY A 135 -43.69 36.08 45.92
CA GLY A 135 -42.78 37.21 46.04
C GLY A 135 -43.31 38.47 45.36
N LYS A 136 -43.99 38.34 44.21
CA LYS A 136 -44.71 39.46 43.55
C LYS A 136 -45.78 40.08 44.44
N LYS A 137 -46.36 39.29 45.35
CA LYS A 137 -47.33 39.74 46.35
C LYS A 137 -46.69 40.12 47.69
N GLN A 138 -45.36 40.25 47.74
CA GLN A 138 -44.55 40.61 48.91
C GLN A 138 -44.69 39.67 50.14
N TYR A 139 -45.13 38.43 49.94
CA TYR A 139 -45.29 37.46 51.04
C TYR A 139 -44.03 36.66 51.37
N VAL A 140 -42.94 36.84 50.62
CA VAL A 140 -41.74 36.00 50.67
C VAL A 140 -40.48 36.87 50.61
N ALA A 141 -39.49 36.56 51.45
CA ALA A 141 -38.21 37.29 51.49
C ALA A 141 -37.37 37.00 50.24
N ALA A 142 -36.71 38.03 49.67
CA ALA A 142 -35.88 37.91 48.47
C ALA A 142 -34.79 36.83 48.59
N GLN A 143 -34.22 36.65 49.79
CA GLN A 143 -33.22 35.62 50.08
C GLN A 143 -33.74 34.20 49.81
N THR A 144 -35.02 33.93 50.13
CA THR A 144 -35.61 32.60 49.91
C THR A 144 -35.87 32.33 48.42
N LEU A 145 -36.28 33.34 47.66
CA LEU A 145 -36.43 33.22 46.20
C LEU A 145 -35.08 32.93 45.54
N GLN A 146 -34.04 33.68 45.92
CA GLN A 146 -32.68 33.45 45.44
C GLN A 146 -32.18 32.03 45.78
N ALA A 147 -32.46 31.52 46.98
CA ALA A 147 -32.11 30.17 47.37
C ALA A 147 -32.77 29.12 46.45
N GLN A 148 -34.06 29.27 46.14
CA GLN A 148 -34.76 28.36 45.23
C GLN A 148 -34.23 28.43 43.79
N GLU A 149 -33.87 29.61 43.31
CA GLU A 149 -33.20 29.76 42.01
C GLU A 149 -31.85 29.03 41.96
N GLN A 150 -31.06 29.09 43.05
CA GLN A 150 -29.81 28.33 43.14
C GLN A 150 -30.06 26.83 43.13
N THR A 151 -31.11 26.35 43.82
CA THR A 151 -31.51 24.93 43.79
C THR A 151 -31.89 24.49 42.38
N VAL A 152 -32.62 25.31 41.62
CA VAL A 152 -32.91 25.00 40.20
C VAL A 152 -31.62 24.90 39.39
N ARG A 153 -30.68 25.85 39.54
CA ARG A 153 -29.39 25.82 38.83
C ARG A 153 -28.56 24.60 39.20
N GLN A 154 -28.58 24.18 40.47
CA GLN A 154 -27.91 22.98 40.95
C GLN A 154 -28.46 21.72 40.26
N TYR A 155 -29.78 21.53 40.21
CA TYR A 155 -30.37 20.38 39.54
C TYR A 155 -30.22 20.43 38.01
N GLN A 156 -30.17 21.63 37.41
CA GLN A 156 -29.82 21.77 35.99
C GLN A 156 -28.41 21.26 35.71
N ALA A 157 -27.45 21.63 36.55
CA ALA A 157 -26.08 21.14 36.45
C ALA A 157 -26.00 19.62 36.66
N ALA A 158 -26.76 19.07 37.61
CA ALA A 158 -26.84 17.64 37.85
C ALA A 158 -27.37 16.88 36.61
N VAL A 159 -28.47 17.35 36.00
CA VAL A 159 -29.00 16.76 34.75
C VAL A 159 -27.99 16.82 33.60
N LEU A 160 -27.19 17.90 33.50
CA LEU A 160 -26.13 17.98 32.50
C LEU A 160 -25.01 16.97 32.75
N ALA A 161 -24.60 16.79 34.01
CA ALA A 161 -23.60 15.81 34.40
C ALA A 161 -24.09 14.36 34.14
N ASP A 162 -25.34 14.05 34.48
CA ASP A 162 -25.92 12.73 34.24
C ASP A 162 -26.09 12.44 32.74
N LYS A 163 -26.42 13.45 31.92
CA LYS A 163 -26.41 13.32 30.45
C LYS A 163 -25.02 12.93 29.94
N ALA A 164 -23.98 13.60 30.42
CA ALA A 164 -22.61 13.27 30.05
C ALA A 164 -22.21 11.86 30.51
N ALA A 165 -22.63 11.45 31.71
CA ALA A 165 -22.41 10.10 32.22
C ALA A 165 -23.11 9.04 31.34
N LEU A 166 -24.35 9.30 30.93
CA LEU A 166 -25.11 8.42 30.04
C LEU A 166 -24.49 8.32 28.64
N ASP A 167 -24.02 9.44 28.08
CA ASP A 167 -23.31 9.44 26.80
C ASP A 167 -21.99 8.67 26.91
N SER A 168 -21.28 8.77 28.04
CA SER A 168 -20.06 7.99 28.29
C SER A 168 -20.34 6.48 28.33
N ALA A 169 -21.44 6.06 28.95
CA ALA A 169 -21.85 4.65 29.00
C ALA A 169 -22.27 4.13 27.61
N ARG A 170 -22.93 4.96 26.80
CA ARG A 170 -23.30 4.60 25.41
C ARG A 170 -22.09 4.39 24.51
N VAL A 171 -21.05 5.21 24.67
CA VAL A 171 -19.80 5.05 23.93
C VAL A 171 -19.13 3.72 24.27
N GLN A 172 -19.18 3.29 25.53
CA GLN A 172 -18.64 2.00 25.95
C GLN A 172 -19.44 0.81 25.36
N LEU A 173 -20.75 0.96 25.17
CA LEU A 173 -21.59 -0.01 24.44
C LEU A 173 -21.33 0.00 22.92
N GLY A 174 -20.48 0.92 22.41
CA GLY A 174 -20.24 1.10 20.99
C GLY A 174 -21.36 1.84 20.24
N THR A 175 -22.34 2.40 20.98
CA THR A 175 -23.38 3.24 20.38
C THR A 175 -22.81 4.66 20.21
N PRO A 176 -22.73 5.20 18.98
CA PRO A 176 -22.24 6.56 18.79
C PRO A 176 -23.13 7.55 19.55
N PRO A 177 -22.56 8.58 20.19
CA PRO A 177 -23.35 9.59 20.90
C PRO A 177 -24.32 10.27 19.93
N SER A 178 -25.59 10.37 20.31
CA SER A 178 -26.65 10.98 19.48
C SER A 178 -26.39 12.47 19.21
N ALA A 179 -25.49 13.09 19.98
CA ALA A 179 -25.06 14.46 19.81
C ALA A 179 -23.74 14.55 19.02
N ARG A 180 -23.73 14.07 17.77
CA ARG A 180 -22.71 14.46 16.79
C ARG A 180 -23.03 15.89 16.33
N ARG A 181 -22.92 16.87 17.24
CA ARG A 181 -22.79 18.27 16.83
C ARG A 181 -21.52 18.31 16.00
N SER A 182 -21.68 18.64 14.73
CA SER A 182 -20.64 18.73 13.71
C SER A 182 -19.52 19.67 14.15
N MET A 183 -18.64 19.24 15.03
CA MET A 183 -17.28 19.76 15.14
C MET A 183 -16.50 19.10 14.01
N ALA A 184 -16.83 19.53 12.80
CA ALA A 184 -15.89 19.51 11.70
C ALA A 184 -14.69 20.31 12.18
N TRP A 185 -13.60 19.61 12.51
CA TRP A 185 -12.30 20.24 12.54
C TRP A 185 -12.12 20.99 11.21
N PRO A 186 -11.83 22.31 11.21
CA PRO A 186 -11.54 23.03 9.99
C PRO A 186 -10.20 22.51 9.44
N GLY A 187 -10.25 21.43 8.66
CA GLY A 187 -9.07 20.76 8.10
C GLY A 187 -9.29 19.33 7.62
N CYS A 188 -10.29 18.59 8.13
CA CYS A 188 -10.50 17.18 7.75
C CYS A 188 -11.59 17.01 6.68
N ALA A 189 -11.40 17.64 5.52
CA ALA A 189 -12.28 17.49 4.35
C ALA A 189 -11.95 16.26 3.46
N TRP A 190 -11.07 15.36 3.90
CA TRP A 190 -10.45 14.35 3.02
C TRP A 190 -10.92 12.91 3.20
N TRP A 191 -11.99 12.64 3.97
CA TRP A 191 -12.43 11.26 4.26
C TRP A 191 -13.89 10.96 3.90
N THR A 192 -14.40 11.56 2.83
CA THR A 192 -15.67 11.16 2.22
C THR A 192 -15.59 11.16 0.69
N SER A 193 -15.07 10.08 0.12
CA SER A 193 -15.39 9.53 -1.22
C SER A 193 -14.56 8.26 -1.39
N ALA A 194 -15.15 7.08 -1.23
CA ALA A 194 -15.69 6.30 -2.34
C ALA A 194 -14.60 5.82 -3.32
N THR A 195 -13.98 4.69 -2.99
CA THR A 195 -13.74 3.51 -3.86
C THR A 195 -13.14 2.40 -2.99
#